data_AF-C1MVK7-F1
#
_entry.id   AF-C1MVK7-F1
#
_cell.length_a   1.000
_cell.length_b   1.000
_cell.length_c   1.000
_cell.angle_alpha   90.00
_cell.angle_beta   90.00
_cell.angle_gamma   90.00
#
_symmetry.space_group_name_H-M   'P 1'
#
loop_
_entity.id
_entity.type
_entity.pdbx_description
1 polymer ?
#
loop_
_entity_poly.entity_id
_entity_poly.type
_entity_poly.pdbx_seq_one_letter_code
_entity_poly.pdbx_strand_id
1 'polypeptide(L)' 'MEEGVLDDNLNASVAHARGCFAGCTLCVPCGAAKPPHAHHCSACGACVAGMDHHCPFVNNCVG' A
#
# COMPACT_ATOMS: atom_id res chain seq x y z
N MET A 1 21.70 -7.82 24.75
CA MET A 1 20.94 -7.14 25.83
C MET A 1 21.36 -5.69 25.68
N GLU A 2 20.75 -4.89 24.81
CA GLU A 2 19.34 -4.52 24.83
C GLU A 2 18.80 -4.35 23.40
N GLU A 3 17.62 -4.92 23.17
CA GLU A 3 16.72 -4.69 22.03
C GLU A 3 15.84 -3.48 22.37
N GLY A 4 15.46 -2.65 21.41
CA GLY A 4 14.56 -1.53 21.70
C GLY A 4 14.27 -0.60 20.52
N VAL A 5 13.69 -1.17 19.46
CA VAL A 5 12.94 -0.44 18.42
C VAL A 5 11.84 0.40 19.06
N LEU A 6 11.74 1.71 18.78
CA LEU A 6 10.52 2.45 18.40
C LEU A 6 10.67 3.99 18.50
N ASP A 7 10.80 4.65 17.35
CA ASP A 7 10.35 6.03 17.16
C ASP A 7 9.75 6.21 15.76
N ASP A 8 8.50 5.74 15.61
CA ASP A 8 7.69 5.81 14.39
C ASP A 8 7.14 7.25 14.13
N ASN A 9 7.97 8.28 14.28
CA ASN A 9 7.59 9.68 14.06
C ASN A 9 8.17 10.23 12.75
N LEU A 10 7.79 9.63 11.62
CA LEU A 10 7.97 10.27 10.31
C LEU A 10 6.61 10.60 9.73
N ASN A 11 6.23 11.87 9.90
CA ASN A 11 5.11 12.45 9.18
C ASN A 11 5.20 12.08 7.69
N ALA A 12 4.10 11.55 7.20
CA ALA A 12 3.95 10.96 5.88
C ALA A 12 3.86 12.04 4.80
N SER A 13 4.91 12.83 4.60
CA SER A 13 4.91 13.92 3.61
C SER A 13 6.20 14.09 2.80
N VAL A 14 7.32 13.43 3.14
CA VAL A 14 8.54 13.45 2.30
C VAL A 14 9.05 12.04 2.06
N ALA A 15 8.31 11.29 1.23
CA ALA A 15 8.80 10.07 0.61
C ALA A 15 9.78 10.40 -0.54
N HIS A 16 10.89 11.10 -0.23
CA HIS A 16 11.93 11.38 -1.21
C HIS A 16 13.30 10.85 -0.77
N ALA A 17 13.84 10.02 -1.66
CA ALA A 17 15.25 9.64 -1.82
C ALA A 17 15.91 8.78 -0.74
N ARG A 18 16.34 7.58 -1.19
CA ARG A 18 17.38 6.68 -0.64
C ARG A 18 16.87 5.50 0.21
N GLY A 19 16.16 4.55 -0.42
CA GLY A 19 15.91 3.25 0.22
C GLY A 19 14.87 2.37 -0.48
N CYS A 20 15.07 1.99 -1.74
CA CYS A 20 14.29 0.92 -2.36
C CYS A 20 14.84 -0.46 -1.93
N PHE A 21 14.67 -0.86 -0.67
CA PHE A 21 14.95 -2.25 -0.28
C PHE A 21 13.70 -2.88 0.35
N ALA A 22 13.09 -3.79 -0.41
CA ALA A 22 12.13 -4.81 0.00
C ALA A 22 10.71 -4.36 0.45
N GLY A 23 9.87 -3.87 -0.47
CA GLY A 23 8.43 -3.74 -0.16
C GLY A 23 7.52 -3.25 -1.28
N CYS A 24 8.06 -2.55 -2.29
CA CYS A 24 7.27 -2.12 -3.44
C CYS A 24 7.01 -3.30 -4.38
N THR A 25 5.91 -4.00 -4.14
CA THR A 25 5.42 -5.00 -5.10
C THR A 25 4.94 -4.27 -6.36
N LEU A 26 5.12 -4.84 -7.55
CA LEU A 26 4.58 -4.25 -8.78
C LEU A 26 3.20 -4.84 -9.03
N CYS A 27 2.25 -3.99 -9.38
CA CYS A 27 0.94 -4.44 -9.83
C CYS A 27 1.01 -4.72 -11.33
N VAL A 28 0.97 -5.99 -11.73
CA VAL A 28 0.94 -6.40 -13.15
C VAL A 28 -0.23 -5.77 -13.92
N PRO A 29 -1.49 -5.84 -13.43
CA PRO A 29 -2.61 -5.27 -14.19
C PRO A 29 -2.60 -3.75 -14.29
N CYS A 30 -1.96 -3.04 -13.35
CA CYS A 30 -1.82 -1.58 -13.41
C CYS A 30 -0.50 -1.12 -14.05
N GLY A 31 0.48 -2.02 -14.24
CA GLY A 31 1.82 -1.68 -14.72
C GLY A 31 2.61 -0.71 -13.83
N ALA A 32 2.24 -0.59 -12.54
CA ALA A 32 2.76 0.45 -11.65
C ALA A 32 3.27 -0.12 -10.31
N ALA A 33 4.11 0.66 -9.62
CA ALA A 33 4.51 0.37 -8.26
C ALA A 33 3.29 0.35 -7.34
N LYS A 34 3.07 -0.79 -6.70
CA LYS A 34 2.00 -0.99 -5.74
C LYS A 34 2.42 -0.36 -4.42
N PRO A 35 1.63 0.58 -3.87
CA PRO A 35 1.88 1.13 -2.55
C PRO A 35 1.94 0.01 -1.49
N PRO A 36 2.68 0.20 -0.38
CA PRO A 36 2.65 -0.75 0.73
C PRO A 36 1.21 -0.95 1.20
N HIS A 37 0.84 -2.20 1.51
CA HIS A 37 -0.52 -2.60 1.92
C HIS A 37 -1.65 -2.33 0.92
N ALA A 38 -1.37 -1.92 -0.32
CA ALA A 38 -2.42 -1.90 -1.33
C ALA A 38 -2.81 -3.33 -1.75
N HIS A 39 -3.98 -3.53 -2.35
CA HIS A 39 -4.25 -4.68 -3.23
C HIS A 39 -4.89 -4.19 -4.53
N HIS A 40 -4.90 -5.03 -5.58
CA HIS A 40 -5.55 -4.66 -6.84
C HIS A 40 -7.01 -5.12 -6.79
N CYS A 41 -7.95 -4.19 -6.94
CA CYS A 41 -9.33 -4.55 -7.19
C CYS A 41 -9.53 -4.79 -8.68
N SER A 42 -9.87 -6.01 -9.07
CA SER A 42 -10.27 -6.28 -10.45
C SER A 42 -11.61 -5.60 -10.80
N ALA A 43 -12.50 -5.40 -9.83
CA ALA A 43 -13.80 -4.76 -10.06
C ALA A 43 -13.68 -3.23 -10.23
N CYS A 44 -12.80 -2.56 -9.48
CA CYS A 44 -12.53 -1.13 -9.66
C CYS A 44 -11.42 -0.83 -10.68
N GLY A 45 -10.65 -1.84 -11.11
CA GLY A 45 -9.54 -1.68 -12.06
C GLY A 45 -8.35 -0.90 -11.50
N ALA A 46 -8.23 -0.77 -10.17
CA ALA A 46 -7.24 0.07 -9.53
C ALA A 46 -6.62 -0.60 -8.30
N CYS A 47 -5.39 -0.20 -7.97
CA CYS A 47 -4.79 -0.54 -6.68
C CYS A 47 -5.35 0.37 -5.59
N VAL A 48 -5.98 -0.23 -4.57
CA VAL A 48 -6.52 0.49 -3.42
C VAL A 48 -5.62 0.21 -2.22
N ALA A 49 -5.07 1.26 -1.63
CA ALA A 49 -4.25 1.18 -0.42
C ALA A 49 -5.10 0.72 0.78
N GLY A 50 -4.63 -0.27 1.53
CA GLY A 50 -5.33 -0.78 2.71
C GLY A 50 -6.61 -1.55 2.42
N MET A 51 -6.82 -2.04 1.20
CA MET A 51 -8.09 -2.69 0.87
C MET A 51 -8.25 -4.05 1.57
N ASP A 52 -9.46 -4.30 2.07
CA ASP A 52 -9.88 -5.60 2.58
C ASP A 52 -10.68 -6.35 1.50
N HIS A 53 -11.78 -5.74 1.02
CA HIS A 53 -12.60 -6.34 -0.03
C HIS A 53 -13.32 -5.30 -0.91
N HIS A 54 -13.78 -5.74 -2.08
CA HIS A 54 -14.72 -4.97 -2.89
C HIS A 54 -16.14 -5.41 -2.54
N CYS A 55 -16.96 -4.46 -2.10
CA CYS A 55 -18.34 -4.73 -1.76
C CYS A 55 -19.26 -4.24 -2.90
N PRO A 56 -19.92 -5.14 -3.65
CA PRO A 56 -20.79 -4.76 -4.76
C PRO A 56 -21.99 -3.91 -4.35
N PHE A 57 -22.46 -4.05 -3.11
CA PHE A 57 -23.62 -3.33 -2.59
C PHE A 57 -23.37 -1.84 -2.40
N VAL A 58 -22.13 -1.46 -2.08
CA VAL A 58 -21.69 -0.06 -1.98
C VAL A 58 -20.95 0.39 -3.23
N ASN A 59 -20.77 -0.52 -4.20
CA ASN A 59 -20.02 -0.31 -5.44
C ASN A 59 -18.64 0.32 -5.21
N ASN A 60 -17.97 -0.08 -4.11
CA ASN A 60 -16.70 0.48 -3.69
C ASN A 60 -15.84 -0.55 -2.94
N CYS A 61 -14.54 -0.29 -2.90
CA CYS A 61 -13.60 -1.01 -2.03
C CYS A 61 -13.69 -0.50 -0.60
N VAL A 62 -13.68 -1.44 0.35
CA VAL A 62 -13.69 -1.19 1.78
C VAL A 62 -12.35 -1.67 2.34
N GLY A 63 -11.75 -0.82 3.19
CA GLY A 63 -10.43 -0.98 3.80
C GLY A 63 -10.26 0.00 4.93
#